data_AF-A0A925KY56-F1
#
_entry.id   AF-A0A925KY56-F1
#
_cell.length_a   1.000
_cell.length_b   1.000
_cell.length_c   1.000
_cell.angle_alpha   90.00
_cell.angle_beta   90.00
_cell.angle_gamma   90.00
#
_symmetry.space_group_name_H-M   'P 1'
#
loop_
_entity.id
_entity.type
_entity.pdbx_description
1 polymer ?
#
loop_
_entity_poly.entity_id
_entity_poly.type
_entity_poly.pdbx_seq_one_letter_code
_entity_poly.pdbx_strand_id
1 'polypeptide(L)'
;MNDLNKIIYNCRKATFLIEKKQLSRLTVREQLELRVHIAGCSICRTFQRQSILINGQVRNIFQSRMPDSTLPEAFKKDLQERINKELEK
;
A
#
# COMPACT_ATOMS: atom_id res chain seq x y z
N MET A 1 -4.89 -27.39 14.54
CA MET A 1 -5.75 -26.27 14.08
C MET A 1 -5.60 -26.10 12.58
N ASN A 2 -6.70 -26.07 11.83
CA ASN A 2 -6.68 -25.92 10.37
C ASN A 2 -6.22 -24.51 9.96
N ASP A 3 -5.52 -24.37 8.83
CA ASP A 3 -5.01 -23.08 8.35
C ASP A 3 -6.12 -22.08 8.02
N LEU A 4 -7.32 -22.57 7.67
CA LEU A 4 -8.50 -21.73 7.48
C LEU A 4 -8.90 -20.98 8.75
N ASN A 5 -8.83 -21.64 9.92
CA ASN A 5 -9.13 -21.00 11.21
C ASN A 5 -8.13 -19.87 11.53
N LYS A 6 -6.85 -20.05 11.16
CA LYS A 6 -5.82 -19.01 11.34
C LYS A 6 -6.09 -17.78 10.48
N ILE A 7 -6.80 -17.92 9.37
CA ILE A 7 -7.19 -16.79 8.50
C ILE A 7 -8.43 -16.10 9.07
N ILE A 8 -9.46 -16.86 9.44
CA ILE A 8 -10.74 -16.33 9.91
C ILE A 8 -10.57 -15.51 11.21
N TYR A 9 -9.76 -15.99 12.16
CA TYR A 9 -9.64 -15.37 13.49
C TYR A 9 -8.41 -14.46 13.65
N ASN A 10 -7.88 -13.91 12.55
CA ASN A 10 -6.66 -13.11 12.57
C ASN A 10 -6.86 -11.70 11.98
N CYS A 11 -7.57 -10.86 12.73
CA CYS A 11 -7.78 -9.45 12.37
C CYS A 11 -6.46 -8.70 12.14
N ARG A 12 -5.39 -9.03 12.88
CA ARG A 12 -4.07 -8.40 12.73
C ARG A 12 -3.51 -8.60 11.32
N LYS A 13 -3.57 -9.83 10.79
CA LYS A 13 -3.13 -10.11 9.41
C LYS A 13 -4.07 -9.44 8.40
N ALA A 14 -5.38 -9.44 8.66
CA ALA A 14 -6.34 -8.81 7.78
C ALA A 14 -6.11 -7.29 7.63
N THR A 15 -5.92 -6.56 8.74
CA THR A 15 -5.63 -5.12 8.70
C THR A 15 -4.31 -4.83 7.99
N PHE A 16 -3.27 -5.64 8.22
CA PHE A 16 -2.02 -5.56 7.45
C PHE A 16 -2.24 -5.72 5.94
N LEU A 17 -2.99 -6.73 5.50
CA LEU A 17 -3.26 -6.95 4.08
C LEU A 17 -4.14 -5.85 3.47
N ILE A 18 -5.04 -5.25 4.25
CA ILE A 18 -5.85 -4.08 3.83
C ILE A 18 -4.94 -2.90 3.51
N GLU A 19 -4.03 -2.53 4.42
CA GLU A 19 -3.08 -1.42 4.20
C GLU A 19 -2.08 -1.74 3.08
N LYS A 20 -1.53 -2.96 3.06
CA LYS A 20 -0.61 -3.40 2.01
C LYS A 20 -1.23 -3.24 0.63
N LYS A 21 -2.53 -3.56 0.47
CA LYS A 21 -3.27 -3.41 -0.80
C LYS A 21 -3.40 -1.95 -1.26
N GLN A 22 -3.39 -0.97 -0.34
CA GLN A 22 -3.45 0.45 -0.69
C GLN A 22 -2.11 0.98 -1.24
N LEU A 23 -1.00 0.36 -0.83
CA LEU A 23 0.35 0.77 -1.20
C LEU A 23 0.94 -0.06 -2.36
N SER A 24 0.55 -1.33 -2.45
CA SER A 24 1.13 -2.32 -3.37
C SER A 24 0.14 -3.43 -3.72
N ARG A 25 0.48 -4.26 -4.72
CA ARG A 25 -0.34 -5.42 -5.06
C ARG A 25 -0.16 -6.54 -4.02
N LEU A 26 -1.28 -7.17 -3.67
CA LEU A 26 -1.28 -8.43 -2.92
C LEU A 26 -0.99 -9.61 -3.85
N THR A 27 -0.27 -10.60 -3.35
CA THR A 27 -0.17 -11.92 -4.00
C THR A 27 -1.54 -12.58 -4.07
N VAL A 28 -1.71 -13.54 -4.98
CA VAL A 28 -2.99 -14.27 -5.15
C VAL A 28 -3.44 -14.92 -3.84
N ARG A 29 -2.50 -15.52 -3.10
CA ARG A 29 -2.76 -16.11 -1.78
C ARG A 29 -3.26 -15.08 -0.79
N GLU A 30 -2.58 -13.95 -0.66
CA GLU A 30 -2.98 -12.87 0.25
C GLU A 30 -4.36 -12.30 -0.10
N GLN A 31 -4.69 -12.19 -1.39
CA GLN A 31 -6.02 -11.75 -1.81
C GLN A 31 -7.10 -12.73 -1.36
N LEU A 32 -6.88 -14.03 -1.49
CA LEU A 32 -7.82 -15.06 -1.05
C LEU A 32 -7.98 -15.02 0.48
N GLU A 33 -6.87 -14.98 1.22
CA GLU A 33 -6.88 -14.88 2.68
C GLU A 33 -7.67 -13.67 3.16
N LEU A 34 -7.43 -12.50 2.55
CA LEU A 34 -8.15 -11.28 2.89
C LEU A 34 -9.65 -11.39 2.57
N ARG A 35 -10.02 -11.93 1.40
CA ARG A 35 -11.43 -12.13 1.01
C ARG A 35 -12.18 -13.02 2.00
N VAL A 36 -11.57 -14.15 2.39
CA VAL A 36 -12.16 -15.08 3.37
C VAL A 36 -12.39 -14.38 4.70
N HIS A 37 -11.41 -13.61 5.18
CA HIS A 37 -11.54 -12.92 6.46
C HIS A 37 -12.66 -11.86 6.46
N ILE A 38 -12.69 -10.96 5.47
CA ILE A 38 -13.68 -9.86 5.42
C ILE A 38 -15.10 -10.34 5.05
N ALA A 39 -15.25 -11.56 4.54
CA ALA A 39 -16.56 -12.20 4.39
C ALA A 39 -17.19 -12.48 5.77
N GLY A 40 -16.40 -12.88 6.76
CA GLY A 40 -16.87 -13.20 8.13
C GLY A 40 -16.69 -12.10 9.17
N CYS A 41 -15.83 -11.11 8.94
CA CYS A 41 -15.51 -10.06 9.92
C CYS A 41 -16.00 -8.67 9.47
N SER A 42 -17.12 -8.21 10.06
CA SER A 42 -17.72 -6.89 9.77
C SER A 42 -16.82 -5.71 10.17
N ILE A 43 -16.02 -5.89 11.25
CA ILE A 43 -15.09 -4.87 11.74
C ILE A 43 -13.98 -4.62 10.70
N CYS A 44 -13.35 -5.68 10.20
CA CYS A 44 -12.31 -5.54 9.17
C CYS A 44 -12.88 -5.01 7.84
N ARG A 45 -14.14 -5.32 7.50
CA ARG A 45 -14.83 -4.73 6.35
C ARG A 45 -15.04 -3.22 6.52
N THR A 46 -15.39 -2.78 7.73
CA THR A 46 -15.56 -1.36 8.06
C THR A 46 -14.21 -0.65 8.03
N PHE A 47 -13.20 -1.23 8.66
CA PHE A 47 -11.82 -0.74 8.63
C PHE A 47 -11.31 -0.58 7.19
N GLN A 48 -11.56 -1.55 6.30
CA GLN A 48 -11.20 -1.45 4.89
C GLN A 48 -11.79 -0.20 4.22
N ARG A 49 -13.08 0.07 4.43
CA ARG A 49 -13.74 1.24 3.85
C ARG A 49 -13.15 2.54 4.40
N GLN A 50 -12.90 2.60 5.71
CA GLN A 50 -12.29 3.75 6.37
C GLN A 50 -10.87 3.99 5.86
N SER A 51 -10.05 2.95 5.77
CA SER A 51 -8.68 3.02 5.25
C SER A 51 -8.64 3.56 3.81
N ILE A 52 -9.53 3.08 2.94
CA ILE A 52 -9.64 3.60 1.56
C ILE A 52 -9.99 5.09 1.55
N LEU A 53 -10.97 5.50 2.36
CA LEU A 53 -11.39 6.91 2.44
C LEU A 53 -10.26 7.80 2.96
N ILE A 54 -9.61 7.42 4.06
CA ILE A 54 -8.52 8.20 4.67
C ILE A 54 -7.35 8.32 3.68
N ASN A 55 -6.89 7.21 3.12
CA ASN A 55 -5.76 7.22 2.18
C ASN A 55 -6.07 8.04 0.91
N GLY A 56 -7.31 7.98 0.41
CA GLY A 56 -7.77 8.81 -0.69
C GLY A 56 -7.75 10.30 -0.36
N GLN A 57 -8.27 10.69 0.80
CA GLN A 57 -8.28 12.08 1.26
C GLN A 57 -6.87 12.62 1.46
N VAL A 58 -5.99 11.83 2.09
CA VAL A 58 -4.58 12.20 2.30
C VAL A 58 -3.89 12.45 0.95
N ARG A 59 -4.05 11.53 -0.02
CA ARG A 59 -3.49 11.71 -1.37
C ARG A 59 -4.00 13.00 -2.04
N ASN A 60 -5.29 13.29 -1.93
CA ASN A 60 -5.87 14.52 -2.49
C ASN A 60 -5.27 15.77 -1.85
N ILE A 61 -5.12 15.81 -0.51
CA ILE A 61 -4.51 16.95 0.19
C ILE A 61 -3.09 17.21 -0.32
N PHE A 62 -2.27 16.17 -0.48
CA PHE A 62 -0.89 16.32 -0.96
C PHE A 62 -0.83 16.70 -2.45
N GLN A 63 -1.71 16.16 -3.29
CA GLN A 63 -1.78 16.52 -4.71
C GLN A 63 -2.28 17.96 -4.94
N SER A 64 -3.23 18.44 -4.13
CA SER A 64 -3.76 19.81 -4.27
C SER A 64 -2.84 20.88 -3.72
N ARG A 65 -1.90 20.53 -2.83
CA ARG A 65 -1.01 21.48 -2.14
C ARG A 65 0.43 21.50 -2.64
N MET A 66 0.84 20.50 -3.41
CA MET A 66 2.13 20.53 -4.08
C MET A 66 1.92 21.06 -5.50
N PRO A 67 2.41 22.27 -5.84
CA PRO A 67 2.60 22.61 -7.26
C PRO A 67 3.49 21.54 -7.88
N ASP A 68 3.34 21.24 -9.17
CA ASP A 68 4.14 20.26 -9.91
C ASP A 68 5.59 20.26 -9.41
N SER A 69 5.88 19.37 -8.46
CA SER A 69 7.11 19.41 -7.68
C SER A 69 8.13 18.63 -8.48
N THR A 70 8.41 19.15 -9.67
CA THR A 70 9.49 18.66 -10.50
C THR A 70 10.78 18.89 -9.74
N LEU A 71 11.58 17.83 -9.62
CA LEU A 71 12.94 17.99 -9.11
C LEU A 71 13.66 19.04 -9.98
N PRO A 72 14.46 19.94 -9.37
CA PRO A 72 15.27 20.88 -10.13
C PRO A 72 16.11 20.14 -11.18
N GLU A 73 16.20 20.67 -12.40
CA GLU A 73 16.96 20.02 -13.48
C GLU A 73 18.44 19.79 -13.11
N ALA A 74 19.02 20.68 -12.30
CA ALA A 74 20.37 20.50 -11.76
C ALA A 74 20.49 19.23 -10.91
N PHE A 75 19.48 18.94 -10.08
CA PHE A 75 19.46 17.73 -9.25
C PHE A 75 19.30 16.46 -10.08
N LYS A 76 18.46 16.51 -11.13
CA LYS A 76 18.29 15.37 -12.05
C LYS A 76 19.60 15.03 -12.78
N LYS A 77 20.33 16.06 -13.24
CA LYS A 77 21.63 15.88 -13.91
C LYS A 77 22.69 15.30 -12.97
N ASP A 78 22.82 15.83 -11.76
CA ASP A 78 23.75 15.29 -10.75
C ASP A 78 23.44 13.81 -10.44
N LEU A 79 22.17 13.49 -10.26
CA LEU A 79 21.74 12.12 -9.99
C LEU A 79 22.07 11.17 -11.14
N GLN A 80 21.87 11.61 -12.40
CA GLN A 80 22.18 10.82 -13.58
C GLN A 80 23.69 10.54 -13.72
N GLU A 81 24.54 11.54 -13.47
CA GLU A 81 26.00 11.36 -13.51
C GLU A 81 26.47 10.34 -12.47
N ARG A 82 25.89 10.38 -11.26
CA ARG A 82 26.21 9.41 -10.20
C ARG A 82 25.81 7.99 -10.57
N ILE A 83 24.66 7.81 -11.21
CA ILE A 83 24.21 6.49 -11.69
C ILE A 83 25.17 5.96 -12.77
N ASN A 84 25.54 6.80 -13.75
CA ASN A 84 26.45 6.39 -14.83
C ASN A 84 27.82 5.95 -14.26
N LYS A 85 28.38 6.71 -13.32
CA LYS A 85 29.65 6.35 -12.65
C LYS A 85 29.62 5.01 -11.93
N GLU A 86 28.48 4.62 -11.37
CA GLU A 86 28.35 3.33 -10.67
C GLU A 86 28.08 2.15 -11.62
N LEU A 87 27.57 2.41 -12.83
CA LEU A 87 27.39 1.38 -13.87
C LEU A 87 28.67 1.11 -14.68
N GLU A 88 29.58 2.08 -14.74
CA GLU A 88 30.88 1.97 -15.42
C GLU A 88 31.99 1.38 -14.52
N LYS A 89 31.67 1.10 -13.25
CA LYS A 89 32.52 0.36 -12.29
C LYS A 89 32.35 -1.16 -12.43
#